data_AF-A0A3N5LFI0-F1
#
_entry.id   AF-A0A3N5LFI0-F1
#
_cell.length_a   1.000
_cell.length_b   1.000
_cell.length_c   1.000
_cell.angle_alpha   90.00
_cell.angle_beta   90.00
_cell.angle_gamma   90.00
#
_symmetry.space_group_name_H-M   'P 1'
#
loop_
_entity.id
_entity.type
_entity.pdbx_description
1 polymer ?
#
loop_
_entity_poly.entity_id
_entity_poly.type
_entity_poly.pdbx_seq_one_letter_code
_entity_poly.pdbx_strand_id
1 'polypeptide(L)'
;MKNRPAWLWLSLLTILSVILAACQPGSTPTPERIVETVVVTQMVQGTPVEIVVTPTPGSEETTPPEMSTAFLPADGMEACLPFPEGITLTVGANGPLFAGDFIVDTGTAAHTAKPSFDDVAREANQAYYGAPQASSSLQAGQGVYRIGVFEDITSLNFFAANGPDNTVWNSYMLPPRLAMYGLSEQLFNFTPLAAAVATPEPLREEGEFWVTEIPLRQDITWSDGEPFTAEDVAFSANTALRFNLIAGNWGNWYDGNFLDHVEAVDDYTVKYYYHTRPGMARHEYGTLQAPVLAAHYWTPIVDAAAAPLDALPEGASDDEIEPALQEATDTLFNHVPDGEPLAGAYFLERWEPGAFLDTSANPGYFLQGLTIEQFANGAYRDSEGVTVGQPEGETISVIETGPHAESVVYTIYGSQDAAILALRSGEVDFVLNSLGLQRGLAEQIRNDPNLTVIENPSNSFRYLSFNARRRPMNDCSFRQAVSALIDREFVTEVILQGAAFAKYSYIAEGNTNWYYSDVLNLGQGLGRQDRLALAIAILEQAGYTWENDEKPTFDVEGNSVIAGGGLIMPDGTPDPEHQIWAP
;
A
#
# COMPACT_ATOMS: atom_id res chain seq x y z
N MET A 1 -62.77 -14.16 27.14
CA MET A 1 -62.10 -14.84 26.01
C MET A 1 -61.74 -13.77 24.99
N LYS A 2 -60.44 -13.42 24.92
CA LYS A 2 -59.49 -13.84 23.86
C LYS A 2 -59.73 -13.03 22.56
N ASN A 3 -58.82 -12.25 22.00
CA ASN A 3 -57.36 -12.16 22.10
C ASN A 3 -56.90 -10.71 21.90
N ARG A 4 -55.98 -10.24 22.75
CA ARG A 4 -55.14 -9.06 22.50
C ARG A 4 -53.84 -9.54 21.83
N PRO A 5 -53.22 -8.77 20.93
CA PRO A 5 -52.16 -9.28 20.06
C PRO A 5 -50.85 -9.46 20.85
N ALA A 6 -50.28 -10.66 20.75
CA ALA A 6 -49.05 -11.10 21.40
C ALA A 6 -47.77 -10.31 20.98
N TRP A 7 -47.90 -9.34 20.07
CA TRP A 7 -46.77 -8.59 19.52
C TRP A 7 -46.20 -7.54 20.46
N LEU A 8 -47.00 -6.92 21.34
CA LEU A 8 -46.53 -5.90 22.28
C LEU A 8 -45.73 -6.47 23.47
N TRP A 9 -45.87 -7.77 23.76
CA TRP A 9 -45.09 -8.44 24.81
C TRP A 9 -43.76 -9.01 24.29
N LEU A 10 -43.67 -9.32 22.99
CA LEU A 10 -42.42 -9.77 22.39
C LEU A 10 -41.41 -8.64 22.29
N SER A 11 -41.83 -7.42 21.91
CA SER A 11 -40.95 -6.26 21.82
C SER A 11 -40.45 -5.74 23.17
N LEU A 12 -41.22 -5.93 24.25
CA LEU A 12 -40.77 -5.59 25.60
C LEU A 12 -39.77 -6.60 26.16
N LEU A 13 -39.84 -7.87 25.74
CA LEU A 13 -38.90 -8.92 26.17
C LEU A 13 -37.55 -8.85 25.43
N THR A 14 -37.52 -8.43 24.16
CA THR A 14 -36.27 -8.19 23.42
C THR A 14 -35.54 -6.93 23.87
N ILE A 15 -36.24 -5.88 24.29
CA ILE A 15 -35.59 -4.68 24.84
C ILE A 15 -35.01 -4.95 26.25
N LEU A 16 -35.67 -5.79 27.05
CA LEU A 16 -35.17 -6.17 28.38
C LEU A 16 -33.99 -7.16 28.31
N SER A 17 -33.90 -8.03 27.28
CA SER A 17 -32.76 -8.94 27.11
C SER A 17 -31.49 -8.23 26.62
N VAL A 18 -31.64 -7.13 25.86
CA VAL A 18 -30.50 -6.31 25.40
C VAL A 18 -29.92 -5.46 26.54
N ILE A 19 -30.76 -5.00 27.48
CA ILE A 19 -30.30 -4.21 28.64
C ILE A 19 -29.65 -5.08 29.73
N LEU A 20 -30.02 -6.37 29.86
CA LEU A 20 -29.40 -7.30 30.82
C LEU A 20 -28.06 -7.88 30.34
N ALA A 21 -27.77 -7.85 29.04
CA ALA A 21 -26.47 -8.26 28.49
C ALA A 21 -25.39 -7.17 28.60
N ALA A 22 -25.77 -5.91 28.85
CA ALA A 22 -24.86 -4.77 29.00
C ALA A 22 -24.31 -4.58 30.43
N CYS A 23 -24.67 -5.45 31.37
CA CYS A 23 -24.21 -5.41 32.77
C CYS A 23 -23.68 -6.77 33.22
N GLN A 24 -22.61 -7.27 32.61
CA GLN A 24 -21.74 -8.27 33.24
C GLN A 24 -20.29 -7.76 33.25
N PRO A 25 -19.65 -7.63 34.42
CA PRO A 25 -18.25 -7.27 34.49
C PRO A 25 -17.39 -8.48 34.11
N GLY A 26 -16.59 -8.31 33.06
CA GLY A 26 -15.33 -9.02 32.84
C GLY A 26 -15.39 -10.54 32.68
N SER A 27 -15.64 -11.00 31.46
CA SER A 27 -14.97 -12.21 30.98
C SER A 27 -14.64 -12.01 29.50
N THR A 28 -13.40 -11.66 29.21
CA THR A 28 -12.81 -11.78 27.88
C THR A 28 -13.09 -13.20 27.38
N PRO A 29 -13.82 -13.41 26.27
CA PRO A 29 -13.95 -14.73 25.71
C PRO A 29 -12.55 -15.14 25.26
N THR A 30 -12.01 -16.20 25.86
CA THR A 30 -10.83 -16.88 25.33
C THR A 30 -11.11 -17.20 23.86
N PRO A 31 -10.22 -16.85 22.91
CA PRO A 31 -10.48 -17.11 21.50
C PRO A 31 -10.72 -18.61 21.32
N GLU A 32 -11.93 -18.95 20.88
CA GLU A 32 -12.30 -20.33 20.58
C GLU A 32 -11.49 -20.72 19.35
N ARG A 33 -10.44 -21.53 19.56
CA ARG A 33 -9.53 -21.98 18.51
C ARG A 33 -10.30 -22.90 17.59
N ILE A 34 -10.75 -22.39 16.44
CA ILE A 34 -11.37 -23.21 15.40
C ILE A 34 -10.27 -24.10 14.80
N VAL A 35 -10.28 -25.38 15.17
CA VAL A 35 -9.42 -26.40 14.57
C VAL A 35 -10.18 -26.97 13.37
N GLU A 36 -10.05 -26.33 12.21
CA GLU A 36 -10.65 -26.85 10.98
C GLU A 36 -9.80 -28.04 10.48
N THR A 37 -10.39 -29.24 10.49
CA THR A 37 -9.76 -30.42 9.90
C THR A 37 -10.05 -30.41 8.41
N VAL A 38 -9.03 -30.18 7.59
CA VAL A 38 -9.17 -30.19 6.14
C VAL A 38 -8.96 -31.61 5.62
N VAL A 39 -9.97 -32.16 4.95
CA VAL A 39 -9.86 -33.43 4.22
C VAL A 39 -9.58 -33.12 2.76
N VAL A 40 -8.39 -33.45 2.29
CA VAL A 40 -7.99 -33.27 0.88
C VAL A 40 -8.00 -34.62 0.19
N THR A 41 -8.76 -34.76 -0.90
CA THR A 41 -8.71 -35.95 -1.77
C THR A 41 -7.61 -35.76 -2.81
N GLN A 42 -6.52 -36.51 -2.69
CA GLN A 42 -5.43 -36.51 -3.67
C GLN A 42 -5.51 -37.78 -4.54
N MET A 43 -5.28 -37.65 -5.85
CA MET A 43 -5.17 -38.80 -6.75
C MET A 43 -3.72 -39.28 -6.78
N VAL A 44 -3.45 -40.45 -6.19
CA VAL A 44 -2.14 -41.10 -6.24
C VAL A 44 -2.25 -42.34 -7.12
N GLN A 45 -1.51 -42.36 -8.23
CA GLN A 45 -1.54 -43.46 -9.23
C GLN A 45 -2.95 -43.85 -9.71
N GLY A 46 -3.84 -42.87 -9.87
CA GLY A 46 -5.22 -43.09 -10.32
C GLY A 46 -6.19 -43.58 -9.23
N THR A 47 -5.76 -43.66 -7.98
CA THR A 47 -6.62 -44.00 -6.83
C THR A 47 -6.79 -42.77 -5.92
N PRO A 48 -8.02 -42.40 -5.52
CA PRO A 48 -8.24 -41.31 -4.57
C PRO A 48 -7.81 -41.75 -3.17
N VAL A 49 -6.93 -40.95 -2.56
CA VAL A 49 -6.48 -41.10 -1.17
C VAL A 49 -6.92 -39.85 -0.40
N GLU A 50 -7.63 -40.05 0.71
CA GLU A 50 -8.01 -38.97 1.62
C GLU A 50 -6.87 -38.67 2.60
N ILE A 51 -6.38 -37.44 2.58
CA ILE A 51 -5.38 -36.95 3.53
C ILE A 51 -6.10 -36.05 4.53
N VAL A 52 -6.13 -36.48 5.79
CA VAL A 52 -6.72 -35.73 6.90
C VAL A 52 -5.60 -34.92 7.55
N VAL A 53 -5.61 -33.60 7.37
CA VAL A 53 -4.66 -32.70 8.03
C VAL A 53 -5.30 -32.22 9.32
N THR A 54 -4.83 -32.74 10.47
CA THR A 54 -5.25 -32.28 11.79
C THR A 54 -4.17 -31.38 12.39
N PRO A 55 -4.46 -30.11 12.73
CA PRO A 55 -3.55 -29.29 13.51
C PRO A 55 -3.29 -29.97 14.85
N THR A 56 -2.02 -30.28 15.15
CA THR A 56 -1.67 -30.80 16.49
C THR A 56 -1.69 -29.62 17.46
N PRO A 57 -2.50 -29.64 18.53
CA PRO A 57 -2.41 -28.61 19.55
C PRO A 57 -1.02 -28.64 20.16
N GLY A 58 -0.31 -27.49 20.13
CA GLY A 58 0.91 -27.31 20.92
C GLY A 58 0.60 -27.62 22.39
N SER A 59 1.54 -28.30 23.06
CA SER A 59 1.45 -28.62 24.48
C SER A 59 1.17 -27.38 25.32
N GLU A 60 0.37 -27.54 26.39
CA GLU A 60 0.05 -26.50 27.36
C GLU A 60 1.30 -25.71 27.80
N GLU A 61 1.13 -24.39 27.84
CA GLU A 61 2.13 -23.37 28.18
C GLU A 61 2.98 -23.76 29.39
N THR A 62 4.26 -24.00 29.12
CA THR A 62 5.27 -23.54 30.09
C THR A 62 5.35 -22.03 29.94
N THR A 63 5.48 -21.32 31.06
CA THR A 63 5.67 -19.87 31.14
C THR A 63 6.51 -19.38 29.95
N PRO A 64 6.10 -18.34 29.20
CA PRO A 64 6.90 -17.86 28.08
C PRO A 64 8.34 -17.70 28.57
N PRO A 65 9.33 -18.35 27.96
CA PRO A 65 10.71 -18.09 28.32
C PRO A 65 10.91 -16.58 28.24
N GLU A 66 11.55 -15.98 29.25
CA GLU A 66 11.90 -14.57 29.22
C GLU A 66 12.44 -14.26 27.84
N MET A 67 11.75 -13.37 27.11
CA MET A 67 12.25 -12.93 25.81
C MET A 67 13.67 -12.45 26.05
N SER A 68 14.64 -13.10 25.43
CA SER A 68 15.98 -12.55 25.32
C SER A 68 15.83 -11.16 24.69
N THR A 69 16.00 -10.14 25.52
CA THR A 69 16.08 -8.73 25.13
C THR A 69 17.42 -8.43 24.46
N ALA A 70 18.28 -9.43 24.28
CA ALA A 70 19.54 -9.29 23.58
C ALA A 70 19.27 -9.12 22.08
N PHE A 71 19.13 -7.87 21.65
CA PHE A 71 19.57 -7.44 20.34
C PHE A 71 20.98 -7.98 20.08
N LEU A 72 21.29 -8.33 18.83
CA LEU A 72 22.61 -8.86 18.43
C LEU A 72 23.76 -8.07 19.11
N PRO A 73 24.75 -8.74 19.73
CA PRO A 73 26.06 -8.13 19.88
C PRO A 73 26.69 -7.89 18.49
N ALA A 74 27.76 -7.11 18.42
CA ALA A 74 28.39 -6.44 17.25
C ALA A 74 28.59 -7.19 15.90
N ASP A 75 28.16 -8.45 15.79
CA ASP A 75 28.18 -9.24 14.57
C ASP A 75 26.96 -8.84 13.72
N GLY A 76 27.19 -7.94 12.75
CA GLY A 76 26.16 -7.36 11.89
C GLY A 76 25.51 -8.34 10.90
N MET A 77 25.04 -7.80 9.77
CA MET A 77 24.48 -8.59 8.67
C MET A 77 25.56 -9.46 8.02
N GLU A 78 25.30 -10.76 7.87
CA GLU A 78 26.20 -11.65 7.12
C GLU A 78 25.80 -11.65 5.63
N ALA A 79 26.78 -11.45 4.77
CA ALA A 79 26.59 -11.35 3.33
C ALA A 79 26.28 -12.72 2.72
N CYS A 80 25.56 -12.71 1.59
CA CYS A 80 25.26 -13.93 0.86
C CYS A 80 26.53 -14.56 0.29
N LEU A 81 26.64 -15.88 0.41
CA LEU A 81 27.67 -16.64 -0.29
C LEU A 81 27.25 -16.91 -1.75
N PRO A 82 28.21 -17.16 -2.66
CA PRO A 82 27.89 -17.68 -3.99
C PRO A 82 27.10 -18.98 -3.87
N PHE A 83 26.12 -19.22 -4.73
CA PHE A 83 25.38 -20.49 -4.68
C PHE A 83 26.29 -21.70 -4.93
N PRO A 84 25.96 -22.89 -4.38
CA PRO A 84 26.74 -24.09 -4.60
C PRO A 84 26.86 -24.46 -6.09
N GLU A 85 28.00 -25.02 -6.48
CA GLU A 85 28.24 -25.43 -7.87
C GLU A 85 27.27 -26.55 -8.30
N GLY A 86 26.84 -26.53 -9.57
CA GLY A 86 25.98 -27.57 -10.16
C GLY A 86 24.47 -27.37 -9.94
N ILE A 87 24.05 -26.27 -9.32
CA ILE A 87 22.64 -25.89 -9.20
C ILE A 87 22.21 -25.10 -10.44
N THR A 88 21.18 -25.58 -11.13
CA THR A 88 20.50 -24.82 -12.17
C THR A 88 19.53 -23.84 -11.52
N LEU A 89 19.86 -22.56 -11.55
CA LEU A 89 18.96 -21.49 -11.13
C LEU A 89 18.21 -20.96 -12.35
N THR A 90 16.90 -20.81 -12.21
CA THR A 90 16.10 -20.12 -13.21
C THR A 90 16.27 -18.62 -12.98
N VAL A 91 16.83 -17.93 -13.96
CA VAL A 91 16.82 -16.47 -14.05
C VAL A 91 15.66 -16.10 -14.98
N GLY A 92 14.88 -15.08 -14.64
CA GLY A 92 13.68 -14.71 -15.38
C GLY A 92 13.90 -14.54 -16.89
N ALA A 93 12.94 -15.03 -17.68
CA ALA A 93 12.74 -14.91 -19.14
C ALA A 93 13.91 -15.12 -20.14
N ASN A 94 15.19 -15.19 -19.75
CA ASN A 94 16.32 -15.30 -20.68
C ASN A 94 17.37 -16.36 -20.28
N GLY A 95 16.92 -17.57 -19.91
CA GLY A 95 17.76 -18.78 -19.91
C GLY A 95 18.92 -18.82 -18.88
N PRO A 96 19.67 -19.94 -18.82
CA PRO A 96 20.65 -20.17 -17.77
C PRO A 96 21.96 -19.44 -18.06
N LEU A 97 22.36 -18.50 -17.18
CA LEU A 97 23.73 -18.02 -17.11
C LEU A 97 24.58 -19.07 -16.36
N PHE A 98 25.64 -19.55 -17.00
CA PHE A 98 26.59 -20.45 -16.37
C PHE A 98 27.33 -19.72 -15.24
N ALA A 99 27.44 -20.39 -14.08
CA ALA A 99 28.23 -19.93 -12.95
C ALA A 99 29.70 -19.72 -13.37
N GLY A 100 30.16 -18.47 -13.36
CA GLY A 100 31.53 -18.13 -13.76
C GLY A 100 31.94 -16.67 -13.52
N ASP A 101 31.04 -15.70 -13.67
CA ASP A 101 31.43 -14.29 -13.65
C ASP A 101 30.78 -13.50 -12.49
N PHE A 102 31.35 -13.67 -11.30
CA PHE A 102 31.32 -12.64 -10.25
C PHE A 102 32.77 -12.31 -9.88
N ILE A 103 33.48 -11.63 -10.78
CA ILE A 103 34.61 -10.79 -10.41
C ILE A 103 34.13 -9.34 -10.43
N VAL A 104 34.21 -8.71 -9.26
CA VAL A 104 34.09 -7.26 -9.10
C VAL A 104 35.24 -6.61 -9.87
N ASP A 105 34.97 -6.07 -11.06
CA ASP A 105 35.88 -5.12 -11.71
C ASP A 105 35.34 -3.71 -11.57
N THR A 106 36.17 -2.86 -10.98
CA THR A 106 35.94 -1.44 -10.74
C THR A 106 36.49 -0.69 -11.95
N GLY A 107 35.72 -0.61 -13.03
CA GLY A 107 36.19 0.03 -14.26
C GLY A 107 35.05 0.44 -15.19
N THR A 108 34.95 1.75 -15.44
CA THR A 108 34.07 2.38 -16.43
C THR A 108 34.17 1.73 -17.81
N ALA A 109 33.05 1.21 -18.33
CA ALA A 109 32.84 0.94 -19.76
C ALA A 109 31.36 1.08 -20.13
N ALA A 110 31.13 1.70 -21.28
CA ALA A 110 29.86 2.27 -21.73
C ALA A 110 28.74 1.25 -22.01
N HIS A 111 27.50 1.64 -21.68
CA HIS A 111 26.28 0.98 -22.14
C HIS A 111 26.12 1.14 -23.66
N THR A 112 26.17 0.05 -24.41
CA THR A 112 25.66 0.00 -25.79
C THR A 112 24.15 -0.26 -25.79
N ALA A 113 23.47 0.40 -26.75
CA ALA A 113 22.02 0.55 -26.86
C ALA A 113 21.20 -0.76 -26.89
N LYS A 114 19.99 -0.68 -26.30
CA LYS A 114 18.91 -1.68 -26.39
C LYS A 114 18.45 -1.86 -27.86
N PRO A 115 18.11 -3.08 -28.32
CA PRO A 115 17.52 -3.32 -29.64
C PRO A 115 16.08 -2.78 -29.73
N SER A 116 15.63 -2.47 -30.96
CA SER A 116 14.40 -1.74 -31.29
C SER A 116 13.11 -2.56 -31.13
N PHE A 117 12.02 -1.82 -30.97
CA PHE A 117 10.68 -2.18 -30.50
C PHE A 117 9.77 -2.87 -31.56
N ASP A 118 10.28 -3.28 -32.72
CA ASP A 118 9.45 -3.36 -33.94
C ASP A 118 8.70 -4.67 -34.26
N ASP A 119 8.85 -5.80 -33.55
CA ASP A 119 8.42 -7.10 -34.13
C ASP A 119 7.46 -8.03 -33.34
N VAL A 120 6.89 -7.64 -32.19
CA VAL A 120 5.95 -8.53 -31.46
C VAL A 120 4.57 -7.90 -31.18
N ALA A 121 4.30 -6.74 -31.77
CA ALA A 121 2.94 -6.23 -31.94
C ALA A 121 2.28 -6.88 -33.17
N ARG A 122 1.77 -8.11 -33.01
CA ARG A 122 0.78 -8.65 -33.95
C ARG A 122 -0.01 -9.78 -33.31
N GLU A 123 -1.34 -9.58 -33.27
CA GLU A 123 -2.36 -10.64 -33.30
C GLU A 123 -3.11 -11.05 -32.01
N ALA A 124 -3.32 -10.17 -31.02
CA ALA A 124 -4.30 -10.47 -29.96
C ALA A 124 -5.17 -9.27 -29.52
N ASN A 125 -6.47 -9.44 -29.76
CA ASN A 125 -7.61 -8.82 -29.05
C ASN A 125 -8.32 -7.62 -29.66
N GLN A 126 -8.61 -7.78 -30.95
CA GLN A 126 -9.74 -7.18 -31.66
C GLN A 126 -11.10 -7.70 -31.14
N ALA A 127 -11.47 -7.42 -29.88
CA ALA A 127 -12.71 -7.96 -29.29
C ALA A 127 -13.50 -7.06 -28.32
N TYR A 128 -13.22 -5.76 -28.14
CA TYR A 128 -13.84 -5.04 -27.00
C TYR A 128 -14.59 -3.71 -27.21
N TYR A 129 -14.67 -3.09 -28.40
CA TYR A 129 -15.41 -1.82 -28.52
C TYR A 129 -16.32 -1.76 -29.75
N GLY A 130 -17.63 -1.86 -29.49
CA GLY A 130 -18.69 -1.52 -30.45
C GLY A 130 -18.80 0.00 -30.67
N ALA A 131 -19.28 0.38 -31.85
CA ALA A 131 -19.36 1.75 -32.36
C ALA A 131 -20.31 2.68 -31.56
N PRO A 132 -20.07 4.01 -31.56
CA PRO A 132 -20.88 4.97 -30.83
C PRO A 132 -22.28 5.11 -31.44
N GLN A 133 -23.31 5.24 -30.59
CA GLN A 133 -24.67 5.56 -30.99
C GLN A 133 -25.11 6.90 -30.39
N ALA A 134 -25.84 7.66 -31.19
CA ALA A 134 -26.22 9.05 -30.96
C ALA A 134 -27.39 9.24 -29.97
N SER A 135 -27.47 10.47 -29.46
CA SER A 135 -28.37 11.01 -28.44
C SER A 135 -29.86 10.68 -28.57
N SER A 136 -30.51 10.31 -27.46
CA SER A 136 -31.87 10.75 -27.10
C SER A 136 -32.13 10.61 -25.59
N SER A 137 -33.17 11.28 -25.10
CA SER A 137 -33.30 11.95 -23.79
C SER A 137 -33.93 11.18 -22.62
N LEU A 138 -33.29 11.33 -21.44
CA LEU A 138 -33.74 11.46 -20.03
C LEU A 138 -34.62 10.37 -19.34
N GLN A 139 -34.05 9.65 -18.34
CA GLN A 139 -34.49 9.61 -16.91
C GLN A 139 -33.65 8.64 -16.01
N ALA A 140 -33.36 9.07 -14.77
CA ALA A 140 -32.60 8.44 -13.66
C ALA A 140 -31.06 8.26 -13.87
N GLY A 141 -30.16 9.03 -13.28
CA GLY A 141 -30.19 10.35 -12.65
C GLY A 141 -28.78 10.90 -12.77
N GLN A 142 -28.46 11.48 -13.93
CA GLN A 142 -27.21 12.21 -14.15
C GLN A 142 -27.13 13.33 -13.10
N GLY A 143 -26.15 13.23 -12.20
CA GLY A 143 -25.91 14.18 -11.11
C GLY A 143 -25.15 13.56 -9.95
N VAL A 144 -25.69 12.51 -9.31
CA VAL A 144 -25.08 11.93 -8.09
C VAL A 144 -24.43 10.58 -8.38
N TYR A 145 -23.18 10.39 -7.99
CA TYR A 145 -22.48 9.10 -8.03
C TYR A 145 -22.45 8.47 -6.63
N ARG A 146 -23.10 7.32 -6.44
CA ARG A 146 -23.26 6.70 -5.11
C ARG A 146 -22.33 5.51 -4.95
N ILE A 147 -21.51 5.53 -3.91
CA ILE A 147 -20.46 4.55 -3.66
C ILE A 147 -20.72 3.86 -2.33
N GLY A 148 -20.81 2.54 -2.30
CA GLY A 148 -20.79 1.75 -1.08
C GLY A 148 -19.36 1.55 -0.56
N VAL A 149 -19.15 1.80 0.73
CA VAL A 149 -17.88 1.64 1.45
C VAL A 149 -18.08 0.79 2.72
N PHE A 150 -17.01 0.34 3.37
CA PHE A 150 -17.10 -0.61 4.50
C PHE A 150 -16.67 -0.06 5.85
N GLU A 151 -15.98 1.06 5.87
CA GLU A 151 -15.59 1.75 7.09
C GLU A 151 -15.77 3.24 6.88
N ASP A 152 -15.91 3.95 8.00
CA ASP A 152 -16.03 5.40 8.00
C ASP A 152 -14.66 6.07 7.97
N ILE A 153 -14.64 7.35 7.65
CA ILE A 153 -13.47 8.21 7.89
C ILE A 153 -13.26 8.43 9.38
N THR A 154 -12.03 8.74 9.79
CA THR A 154 -11.70 8.97 11.20
C THR A 154 -11.81 10.42 11.63
N SER A 155 -11.63 11.38 10.70
CA SER A 155 -11.74 12.81 10.99
C SER A 155 -12.00 13.63 9.73
N LEU A 156 -12.66 14.79 9.89
CA LEU A 156 -12.72 15.83 8.87
C LEU A 156 -11.47 16.70 8.85
N ASN A 157 -10.76 16.79 9.96
CA ASN A 157 -9.52 17.54 10.07
C ASN A 157 -8.43 16.82 9.27
N PHE A 158 -7.94 17.45 8.20
CA PHE A 158 -7.00 16.81 7.29
C PHE A 158 -5.64 16.48 7.93
N PHE A 159 -5.21 17.25 8.94
CA PHE A 159 -4.03 16.92 9.76
C PHE A 159 -4.27 15.65 10.56
N ALA A 160 -5.39 15.57 11.29
CA ALA A 160 -5.72 14.39 12.09
C ALA A 160 -5.99 13.15 11.23
N ALA A 161 -6.71 13.29 10.11
CA ALA A 161 -7.05 12.20 9.19
C ALA A 161 -5.82 11.54 8.56
N ASN A 162 -4.68 12.25 8.52
CA ASN A 162 -3.40 11.73 8.05
C ASN A 162 -2.39 11.48 9.18
N GLY A 163 -2.81 11.65 10.43
CA GLY A 163 -2.02 11.40 11.63
C GLY A 163 -2.00 9.92 12.08
N PRO A 164 -1.77 9.64 13.37
CA PRO A 164 -1.62 8.29 13.90
C PRO A 164 -2.82 7.36 13.63
N ASP A 165 -4.04 7.91 13.64
CA ASP A 165 -5.28 7.16 13.45
C ASP A 165 -5.76 7.18 11.99
N ASN A 166 -4.83 7.29 11.03
CA ASN A 166 -5.19 7.27 9.63
C ASN A 166 -5.77 5.93 9.19
N THR A 167 -6.62 5.96 8.17
CA THR A 167 -7.07 4.77 7.45
C THR A 167 -7.04 5.06 5.96
N VAL A 168 -7.02 4.01 5.14
CA VAL A 168 -7.12 4.17 3.69
C VAL A 168 -8.45 4.82 3.27
N TRP A 169 -9.49 4.65 4.07
CA TRP A 169 -10.83 5.22 3.81
C TRP A 169 -10.83 6.75 3.88
N ASN A 170 -9.99 7.35 4.72
CA ASN A 170 -9.77 8.80 4.71
C ASN A 170 -9.31 9.27 3.32
N SER A 171 -8.35 8.57 2.71
CA SER A 171 -7.84 8.92 1.38
C SER A 171 -8.86 8.68 0.26
N TYR A 172 -9.77 7.72 0.41
CA TYR A 172 -10.79 7.42 -0.58
C TYR A 172 -12.00 8.35 -0.52
N MET A 173 -12.41 8.76 0.68
CA MET A 173 -13.68 9.46 0.89
C MET A 173 -13.51 10.97 1.07
N LEU A 174 -12.44 11.43 1.72
CA LEU A 174 -12.22 12.88 1.88
C LEU A 174 -11.86 13.50 0.53
N PRO A 175 -12.36 14.70 0.23
CA PRO A 175 -11.93 15.42 -0.96
C PRO A 175 -10.40 15.59 -0.98
N PRO A 176 -9.72 15.25 -2.10
CA PRO A 176 -8.27 15.35 -2.18
C PRO A 176 -7.82 16.80 -2.01
N ARG A 177 -6.71 16.99 -1.28
CA ARG A 177 -6.05 18.30 -1.18
C ARG A 177 -5.18 18.54 -2.41
N LEU A 178 -4.93 19.81 -2.72
CA LEU A 178 -4.03 20.20 -3.79
C LEU A 178 -2.61 19.65 -3.49
N ALA A 179 -1.84 19.35 -4.52
CA ALA A 179 -0.44 18.98 -4.41
C ALA A 179 0.35 19.66 -5.55
N MET A 180 1.67 19.74 -5.41
CA MET A 180 2.53 20.28 -6.47
C MET A 180 2.50 19.37 -7.71
N TYR A 181 2.54 18.06 -7.47
CA TYR A 181 2.53 17.00 -8.45
C TYR A 181 1.66 15.83 -7.98
N GLY A 182 1.23 15.00 -8.92
CA GLY A 182 0.48 13.77 -8.68
C GLY A 182 1.05 12.59 -9.46
N LEU A 183 0.21 11.56 -9.62
CA LEU A 183 0.53 10.37 -10.37
C LEU A 183 -0.47 10.17 -11.50
N SER A 184 0.00 9.73 -12.67
CA SER A 184 -0.89 9.29 -13.75
C SER A 184 -1.66 8.03 -13.34
N GLU A 185 -2.90 7.93 -13.79
CA GLU A 185 -3.90 7.00 -13.26
C GLU A 185 -3.56 5.53 -13.56
N GLN A 186 -2.97 5.25 -14.73
CA GLN A 186 -2.68 3.88 -15.15
C GLN A 186 -1.26 3.45 -14.85
N LEU A 187 -0.30 4.38 -15.00
CA LEU A 187 1.13 4.04 -15.03
C LEU A 187 1.90 4.61 -13.83
N PHE A 188 1.21 5.33 -12.93
CA PHE A 188 1.78 5.94 -11.73
C PHE A 188 3.04 6.77 -12.03
N ASN A 189 3.01 7.48 -13.15
CA ASN A 189 4.09 8.39 -13.52
C ASN A 189 3.89 9.73 -12.84
N PHE A 190 4.97 10.33 -12.38
CA PHE A 190 4.95 11.64 -11.75
C PHE A 190 4.47 12.72 -12.73
N THR A 191 3.42 13.45 -12.39
CA THR A 191 2.78 14.46 -13.26
C THR A 191 2.59 15.79 -12.53
N PRO A 192 2.72 16.95 -13.20
CA PRO A 192 2.47 18.24 -12.56
C PRO A 192 0.98 18.45 -12.26
N LEU A 193 0.70 19.11 -11.13
CA LEU A 193 -0.63 19.61 -10.78
C LEU A 193 -0.58 21.13 -10.58
N ALA A 194 -0.12 21.58 -9.41
CA ALA A 194 0.07 23.00 -9.13
C ALA A 194 1.39 23.57 -9.65
N ALA A 195 2.38 22.71 -9.95
CA ALA A 195 3.62 23.12 -10.58
C ALA A 195 3.41 23.54 -12.05
N ALA A 196 4.05 24.64 -12.45
CA ALA A 196 4.04 25.12 -13.84
C ALA A 196 5.03 24.39 -14.76
N VAL A 197 5.78 23.42 -14.23
CA VAL A 197 6.78 22.64 -14.98
C VAL A 197 6.56 21.15 -14.80
N ALA A 198 6.65 20.40 -15.90
CA ALA A 198 6.43 18.95 -15.92
C ALA A 198 7.44 18.17 -15.08
N THR A 199 8.67 18.68 -14.96
CA THR A 199 9.73 18.06 -14.18
C THR A 199 10.45 19.16 -13.42
N PRO A 200 10.64 19.01 -12.09
CA PRO A 200 11.37 19.99 -11.30
C PRO A 200 12.83 20.07 -11.76
N GLU A 201 13.47 21.22 -11.55
CA GLU A 201 14.91 21.32 -11.74
C GLU A 201 15.65 20.37 -10.78
N PRO A 202 16.77 19.75 -11.20
CA PRO A 202 17.55 18.92 -10.32
C PRO A 202 18.02 19.69 -9.08
N LEU A 203 17.97 19.02 -7.92
CA LEU A 203 18.50 19.55 -6.67
C LEU A 203 19.95 20.00 -6.83
N ARG A 204 20.24 21.21 -6.33
CA ARG A 204 21.55 21.86 -6.37
C ARG A 204 22.00 22.26 -4.97
N GLU A 205 23.30 22.32 -4.74
CA GLU A 205 23.85 22.80 -3.47
C GLU A 205 23.76 24.33 -3.40
N GLU A 206 23.31 24.85 -2.26
CA GLU A 206 23.33 26.27 -1.92
C GLU A 206 23.67 26.43 -0.43
N GLY A 207 24.90 26.86 -0.13
CA GLY A 207 25.39 26.90 1.25
C GLY A 207 25.53 25.50 1.83
N GLU A 208 24.86 25.22 2.95
CA GLU A 208 24.81 23.89 3.58
C GLU A 208 23.62 23.04 3.12
N PHE A 209 22.73 23.59 2.29
CA PHE A 209 21.50 22.95 1.87
C PHE A 209 21.57 22.38 0.46
N TRP A 210 20.74 21.37 0.20
CA TRP A 210 20.28 21.00 -1.13
C TRP A 210 18.95 21.67 -1.42
N VAL A 211 18.85 22.36 -2.55
CA VAL A 211 17.68 23.16 -2.88
C VAL A 211 17.14 22.87 -4.27
N THR A 212 15.83 23.07 -4.44
CA THR A 212 15.19 23.20 -5.75
C THR A 212 14.11 24.27 -5.69
N GLU A 213 13.90 24.95 -6.81
CA GLU A 213 12.89 25.99 -7.00
C GLU A 213 11.87 25.51 -8.01
N ILE A 214 10.59 25.65 -7.67
CA ILE A 214 9.49 25.15 -8.49
C ILE A 214 8.50 26.29 -8.74
N PRO A 215 8.33 26.74 -9.99
CA PRO A 215 7.32 27.73 -10.32
C PRO A 215 5.91 27.12 -10.26
N LEU A 216 4.94 27.93 -9.84
CA LEU A 216 3.52 27.57 -9.73
C LEU A 216 2.71 28.09 -10.91
N ARG A 217 1.64 27.37 -11.27
CA ARG A 217 0.60 27.90 -12.15
C ARG A 217 -0.22 28.97 -11.41
N GLN A 218 -0.72 29.96 -12.13
CA GLN A 218 -1.31 31.19 -11.56
C GLN A 218 -2.84 31.24 -11.65
N ASP A 219 -3.46 30.19 -12.16
CA ASP A 219 -4.89 30.09 -12.44
C ASP A 219 -5.65 29.20 -11.43
N ILE A 220 -4.99 28.79 -10.35
CA ILE A 220 -5.63 28.08 -9.24
C ILE A 220 -6.20 29.11 -8.24
N THR A 221 -7.44 28.89 -7.83
CA THR A 221 -8.12 29.67 -6.80
C THR A 221 -8.72 28.71 -5.77
N TRP A 222 -8.64 29.07 -4.49
CA TRP A 222 -9.37 28.39 -3.42
C TRP A 222 -10.87 28.64 -3.55
N SER A 223 -11.70 27.79 -2.95
CA SER A 223 -13.17 27.86 -3.07
C SER A 223 -13.79 29.14 -2.50
N ASP A 224 -13.07 29.88 -1.66
CA ASP A 224 -13.47 31.18 -1.14
C ASP A 224 -13.06 32.36 -2.03
N GLY A 225 -12.34 32.09 -3.12
CA GLY A 225 -11.92 33.08 -4.11
C GLY A 225 -10.52 33.64 -3.91
N GLU A 226 -9.82 33.27 -2.84
CA GLU A 226 -8.41 33.67 -2.66
C GLU A 226 -7.50 32.89 -3.63
N PRO A 227 -6.48 33.52 -4.21
CA PRO A 227 -5.54 32.84 -5.10
C PRO A 227 -4.71 31.81 -4.34
N PHE A 228 -4.40 30.68 -4.99
CA PHE A 228 -3.38 29.77 -4.50
C PHE A 228 -1.99 30.35 -4.75
N THR A 229 -1.11 30.29 -3.74
CA THR A 229 0.24 30.88 -3.79
C THR A 229 1.31 29.97 -3.19
N ALA A 230 2.57 30.34 -3.37
CA ALA A 230 3.70 29.65 -2.76
C ALA A 230 3.66 29.66 -1.22
N GLU A 231 2.99 30.64 -0.62
CA GLU A 231 2.78 30.72 0.83
C GLU A 231 1.98 29.52 1.35
N ASP A 232 0.97 29.05 0.60
CA ASP A 232 0.17 27.88 0.98
C ASP A 232 1.05 26.61 1.07
N VAL A 233 1.97 26.46 0.12
CA VAL A 233 2.90 25.33 0.06
C VAL A 233 3.91 25.38 1.21
N ALA A 234 4.53 26.55 1.41
CA ALA A 234 5.49 26.77 2.49
C ALA A 234 4.83 26.56 3.86
N PHE A 235 3.65 27.15 4.07
CA PHE A 235 2.85 26.98 5.27
C PHE A 235 2.56 25.51 5.58
N SER A 236 2.10 24.75 4.58
CA SER A 236 1.70 23.35 4.77
C SER A 236 2.89 22.47 5.18
N ALA A 237 4.03 22.61 4.49
CA ALA A 237 5.25 21.88 4.82
C ALA A 237 5.79 22.27 6.20
N ASN A 238 5.93 23.58 6.46
CA ASN A 238 6.50 24.07 7.71
C ASN A 238 5.60 23.80 8.92
N THR A 239 4.27 23.71 8.73
CA THR A 239 3.34 23.28 9.79
C THR A 239 3.61 21.83 10.19
N ALA A 240 3.73 20.91 9.23
CA ALA A 240 4.01 19.52 9.52
C ALA A 240 5.36 19.35 10.23
N LEU A 241 6.38 20.11 9.82
CA LEU A 241 7.70 20.12 10.47
C LEU A 241 7.64 20.73 11.89
N ARG A 242 6.95 21.86 12.07
CA ARG A 242 6.78 22.55 13.37
C ARG A 242 6.11 21.65 14.41
N PHE A 243 5.12 20.86 13.99
CA PHE A 243 4.40 19.92 14.85
C PHE A 243 5.02 18.52 14.84
N ASN A 244 6.19 18.33 14.21
CA ASN A 244 6.88 17.05 14.10
C ASN A 244 5.93 15.90 13.72
N LEU A 245 5.09 16.11 12.71
CA LEU A 245 4.08 15.16 12.25
C LEU A 245 4.75 13.99 11.50
N ILE A 246 5.32 13.04 12.25
CA ILE A 246 6.01 11.88 11.68
C ILE A 246 5.12 10.64 11.57
N ALA A 247 4.01 10.61 12.32
CA ALA A 247 3.07 9.51 12.33
C ALA A 247 2.09 9.57 11.16
N GLY A 248 1.53 8.42 10.79
CA GLY A 248 0.58 8.31 9.68
C GLY A 248 1.23 8.60 8.33
N ASN A 249 0.57 9.42 7.51
CA ASN A 249 1.02 9.74 6.16
C ASN A 249 1.99 10.94 6.14
N TRP A 250 1.97 11.79 7.16
CA TRP A 250 2.76 13.03 7.18
C TRP A 250 4.27 12.78 7.07
N GLY A 251 4.81 11.77 7.76
CA GLY A 251 6.23 11.42 7.68
C GLY A 251 6.70 10.88 6.32
N ASN A 252 5.78 10.48 5.44
CA ASN A 252 6.10 10.12 4.05
C ASN A 252 6.26 11.37 3.16
N TRP A 253 5.51 12.42 3.45
CA TRP A 253 5.47 13.67 2.70
C TRP A 253 6.52 14.67 3.18
N TYR A 254 6.53 14.94 4.48
CA TYR A 254 7.38 15.93 5.13
C TYR A 254 8.20 15.26 6.24
N ASP A 255 9.38 14.78 5.89
CA ASP A 255 10.31 14.14 6.83
C ASP A 255 11.39 15.14 7.23
N GLY A 256 11.35 15.61 8.48
CA GLY A 256 12.31 16.56 9.04
C GLY A 256 13.76 16.08 9.10
N ASN A 257 14.02 14.77 8.94
CA ASN A 257 15.39 14.28 8.79
C ASN A 257 16.02 14.64 7.43
N PHE A 258 15.18 14.99 6.45
CA PHE A 258 15.61 15.38 5.11
C PHE A 258 15.27 16.84 4.82
N LEU A 259 13.99 17.20 4.95
CA LEU A 259 13.46 18.53 4.63
C LEU A 259 13.65 19.44 5.84
N ASP A 260 14.44 20.49 5.67
CA ASP A 260 14.70 21.49 6.71
C ASP A 260 13.55 22.50 6.78
N HIS A 261 13.20 23.13 5.65
CA HIS A 261 12.06 24.03 5.52
C HIS A 261 11.70 24.26 4.05
N VAL A 262 10.60 24.99 3.84
CA VAL A 262 10.14 25.47 2.54
C VAL A 262 9.89 26.97 2.59
N GLU A 263 10.31 27.70 1.56
CA GLU A 263 10.08 29.15 1.44
C GLU A 263 9.21 29.48 0.22
N ALA A 264 8.37 30.50 0.38
CA ALA A 264 7.81 31.26 -0.73
C ALA A 264 8.81 32.35 -1.14
N VAL A 265 9.52 32.13 -2.26
CA VAL A 265 10.49 33.12 -2.78
C VAL A 265 9.76 34.36 -3.29
N ASP A 266 8.61 34.13 -3.93
CA ASP A 266 7.58 35.09 -4.30
C ASP A 266 6.23 34.37 -4.35
N ASP A 267 5.15 35.07 -4.72
CA ASP A 267 3.79 34.52 -4.74
C ASP A 267 3.65 33.22 -5.55
N TYR A 268 4.53 32.95 -6.52
CA TYR A 268 4.42 31.82 -7.44
C TYR A 268 5.71 31.00 -7.60
N THR A 269 6.65 31.11 -6.65
CA THR A 269 7.90 30.34 -6.66
C THR A 269 8.14 29.75 -5.29
N VAL A 270 8.10 28.41 -5.22
CA VAL A 270 8.39 27.66 -3.99
C VAL A 270 9.82 27.19 -4.01
N LYS A 271 10.54 27.32 -2.90
CA LYS A 271 11.90 26.78 -2.73
C LYS A 271 11.96 25.81 -1.57
N TYR A 272 12.46 24.62 -1.84
CA TYR A 272 12.63 23.56 -0.84
C TYR A 272 14.08 23.52 -0.38
N TYR A 273 14.30 23.32 0.92
CA TYR A 273 15.62 23.22 1.51
C TYR A 273 15.78 21.88 2.24
N TYR A 274 16.83 21.14 1.91
CA TYR A 274 17.11 19.83 2.49
C TYR A 274 18.49 19.80 3.15
N HIS A 275 18.58 19.14 4.32
CA HIS A 275 19.83 18.91 5.05
C HIS A 275 20.82 18.01 4.30
N THR A 276 20.29 17.05 3.55
CA THR A 276 21.05 16.09 2.74
C THR A 276 20.35 15.91 1.40
N ARG A 277 21.06 15.43 0.37
CA ARG A 277 20.43 15.19 -0.93
C ARG A 277 19.37 14.09 -0.82
N PRO A 278 18.06 14.40 -0.94
CA PRO A 278 17.04 13.37 -0.92
C PRO A 278 17.11 12.52 -2.20
N GLY A 279 16.68 11.26 -2.09
CA GLY A 279 16.38 10.41 -3.26
C GLY A 279 14.96 10.64 -3.76
N MET A 280 14.61 10.04 -4.90
CA MET A 280 13.30 10.24 -5.54
C MET A 280 12.11 9.85 -4.66
N ALA A 281 12.27 8.83 -3.82
CA ALA A 281 11.23 8.41 -2.87
C ALA A 281 10.88 9.49 -1.83
N ARG A 282 11.78 10.46 -1.60
CA ARG A 282 11.59 11.55 -0.64
C ARG A 282 11.19 12.85 -1.31
N HIS A 283 11.82 13.20 -2.44
CA HIS A 283 11.54 14.46 -3.12
C HIS A 283 10.33 14.33 -4.07
N GLU A 284 10.49 13.71 -5.23
CA GLU A 284 9.44 13.59 -6.26
C GLU A 284 8.24 12.74 -5.79
N TYR A 285 8.48 11.59 -5.16
CA TYR A 285 7.42 10.68 -4.69
C TYR A 285 7.04 10.87 -3.21
N GLY A 286 7.51 11.95 -2.59
CA GLY A 286 7.19 12.31 -1.21
C GLY A 286 6.75 13.77 -1.15
N THR A 287 7.70 14.68 -0.86
CA THR A 287 7.45 16.11 -0.63
C THR A 287 6.68 16.79 -1.77
N LEU A 288 6.96 16.45 -3.03
CA LEU A 288 6.27 17.08 -4.16
C LEU A 288 4.85 16.55 -4.42
N GLN A 289 4.46 15.46 -3.77
CA GLN A 289 3.08 14.93 -3.79
C GLN A 289 2.34 15.23 -2.49
N ALA A 290 2.97 15.99 -1.60
CA ALA A 290 2.41 16.31 -0.32
C ALA A 290 1.17 17.22 -0.47
N PRO A 291 0.17 17.04 0.42
CA PRO A 291 -1.01 17.88 0.43
C PRO A 291 -0.65 19.33 0.80
N VAL A 292 -1.37 20.25 0.17
CA VAL A 292 -1.30 21.68 0.42
C VAL A 292 -2.65 22.17 0.93
N LEU A 293 -2.60 22.95 2.00
CA LEU A 293 -3.74 23.52 2.69
C LEU A 293 -3.70 25.06 2.58
N ALA A 294 -4.88 25.67 2.58
CA ALA A 294 -5.05 27.13 2.49
C ALA A 294 -4.45 27.84 3.73
N ALA A 295 -3.33 28.52 3.56
CA ALA A 295 -2.60 29.16 4.65
C ALA A 295 -3.45 30.23 5.34
N HIS A 296 -4.22 31.01 4.58
CA HIS A 296 -5.05 32.09 5.13
C HIS A 296 -6.18 31.59 6.05
N TYR A 297 -6.64 30.35 5.86
CA TYR A 297 -7.58 29.70 6.77
C TYR A 297 -6.87 29.09 7.98
N TRP A 298 -5.81 28.32 7.74
CA TRP A 298 -5.19 27.46 8.75
C TRP A 298 -4.19 28.18 9.66
N THR A 299 -3.54 29.26 9.23
CA THR A 299 -2.55 30.01 10.03
C THR A 299 -3.05 30.38 11.43
N PRO A 300 -4.21 31.05 11.62
CA PRO A 300 -4.67 31.41 12.97
C PRO A 300 -4.97 30.20 13.86
N ILE A 301 -5.35 29.05 13.28
CA ILE A 301 -5.62 27.80 14.00
C ILE A 301 -4.30 27.17 14.45
N VAL A 302 -3.35 27.08 13.52
CA VAL A 302 -2.01 26.52 13.75
C VAL A 302 -1.24 27.34 14.78
N ASP A 303 -1.27 28.67 14.69
CA ASP A 303 -0.60 29.54 15.65
C ASP A 303 -1.22 29.45 17.05
N ALA A 304 -2.55 29.33 17.14
CA ALA A 304 -3.21 29.11 18.42
C ALA A 304 -2.84 27.74 19.02
N ALA A 305 -2.78 26.70 18.19
CA ALA A 305 -2.40 25.35 18.61
C ALA A 305 -0.92 25.27 19.03
N ALA A 306 -0.04 26.02 18.37
CA ALA A 306 1.39 26.02 18.65
C ALA A 306 1.80 26.83 19.89
N ALA A 307 0.87 27.54 20.54
CA ALA A 307 1.18 28.37 21.70
C ALA A 307 1.96 27.66 22.83
N PRO A 308 1.71 26.37 23.16
CA PRO A 308 2.53 25.63 24.14
C PRO A 308 3.99 25.46 23.70
N LEU A 309 4.22 25.23 22.40
CA LEU A 309 5.56 25.11 21.81
C LEU A 309 6.28 26.46 21.82
N ASP A 310 5.59 27.52 21.43
CA ASP A 310 6.16 28.88 21.36
C ASP A 310 6.50 29.46 22.75
N ALA A 311 5.87 28.93 23.81
CA ALA A 311 6.14 29.32 25.18
C ALA A 311 7.41 28.66 25.75
N LEU A 312 7.98 27.66 25.08
CA LEU A 312 9.20 26.98 25.53
C LEU A 312 10.42 27.91 25.41
N PRO A 313 11.35 27.86 26.38
CA PRO A 313 12.60 28.59 26.26
C PRO A 313 13.48 27.99 25.15
N GLU A 314 14.33 28.83 24.55
CA GLU A 314 15.35 28.37 23.61
C GLU A 314 16.25 27.31 24.27
N GLY A 315 16.41 26.16 23.62
CA GLY A 315 17.18 25.03 24.15
C GLY A 315 16.45 24.22 25.23
N ALA A 316 15.11 24.25 25.27
CA ALA A 316 14.28 23.35 26.09
C ALA A 316 14.69 21.88 25.89
N SER A 317 14.59 21.10 26.94
CA SER A 317 14.90 19.66 26.91
C SER A 317 13.78 18.84 26.26
N ASP A 318 14.09 17.64 25.78
CA ASP A 318 13.09 16.73 25.18
C ASP A 318 11.92 16.43 26.15
N ASP A 319 12.20 16.31 27.45
CA ASP A 319 11.19 16.11 28.51
C ASP A 319 10.21 17.30 28.65
N GLU A 320 10.60 18.51 28.20
CA GLU A 320 9.74 19.70 28.17
C GLU A 320 9.03 19.85 26.80
N ILE A 321 9.71 19.47 25.72
CA ILE A 321 9.20 19.56 24.35
C ILE A 321 8.08 18.54 24.10
N GLU A 322 8.28 17.28 24.48
CA GLU A 322 7.32 16.20 24.19
C GLU A 322 5.90 16.49 24.71
N PRO A 323 5.69 16.92 25.98
CA PRO A 323 4.36 17.27 26.46
C PRO A 323 3.75 18.49 25.74
N ALA A 324 4.55 19.52 25.44
CA ALA A 324 4.06 20.70 24.74
C ALA A 324 3.67 20.38 23.29
N LEU A 325 4.44 19.52 22.64
CA LEU A 325 4.15 19.01 21.30
C LEU A 325 2.88 18.17 21.28
N GLN A 326 2.68 17.31 22.28
CA GLN A 326 1.44 16.54 22.41
C GLN A 326 0.23 17.47 22.60
N GLU A 327 0.31 18.45 23.51
CA GLU A 327 -0.76 19.43 23.74
C GLU A 327 -1.08 20.24 22.46
N ALA A 328 -0.04 20.70 21.76
CA ALA A 328 -0.19 21.43 20.51
C ALA A 328 -0.85 20.57 19.43
N THR A 329 -0.39 19.32 19.26
CA THR A 329 -0.93 18.37 18.28
C THR A 329 -2.37 18.01 18.60
N ASP A 330 -2.70 17.75 19.86
CA ASP A 330 -4.08 17.50 20.30
C ASP A 330 -4.98 18.70 19.98
N THR A 331 -4.49 19.92 20.22
CA THR A 331 -5.23 21.14 19.92
C THR A 331 -5.47 21.28 18.41
N LEU A 332 -4.45 21.06 17.59
CA LEU A 332 -4.55 21.10 16.13
C LEU A 332 -5.53 20.03 15.60
N PHE A 333 -5.44 18.80 16.10
CA PHE A 333 -6.22 17.66 15.61
C PHE A 333 -7.69 17.72 16.03
N ASN A 334 -7.99 18.34 17.17
CA ASN A 334 -9.37 18.53 17.63
C ASN A 334 -10.11 19.69 16.95
N HIS A 335 -9.43 20.50 16.12
CA HIS A 335 -10.10 21.54 15.34
C HIS A 335 -11.07 20.92 14.32
N VAL A 336 -12.29 21.44 14.25
CA VAL A 336 -13.28 21.05 13.23
C VAL A 336 -13.19 22.04 12.06
N PRO A 337 -12.78 21.61 10.86
CA PRO A 337 -12.48 22.51 9.75
C PRO A 337 -13.75 22.99 9.01
N ASP A 338 -14.63 23.68 9.73
CA ASP A 338 -15.84 24.27 9.13
C ASP A 338 -15.46 25.40 8.17
N GLY A 339 -15.95 25.33 6.94
CA GLY A 339 -15.66 26.29 5.87
C GLY A 339 -14.22 26.30 5.37
N GLU A 340 -13.44 25.22 5.55
CA GLU A 340 -12.09 25.12 4.98
C GLU A 340 -12.11 25.34 3.45
N PRO A 341 -11.33 26.29 2.92
CA PRO A 341 -11.22 26.50 1.48
C PRO A 341 -10.51 25.34 0.78
N LEU A 342 -11.06 24.87 -0.35
CA LEU A 342 -10.53 23.76 -1.13
C LEU A 342 -10.36 24.16 -2.60
N ALA A 343 -9.32 23.65 -3.25
CA ALA A 343 -9.06 23.84 -4.68
C ALA A 343 -9.32 22.55 -5.52
N GLY A 344 -9.69 21.45 -4.87
CA GLY A 344 -9.96 20.16 -5.50
C GLY A 344 -11.28 20.12 -6.29
N ALA A 345 -11.54 18.98 -6.94
CA ALA A 345 -12.71 18.77 -7.79
C ALA A 345 -14.04 18.65 -7.03
N TYR A 346 -14.00 18.37 -5.73
CA TYR A 346 -15.20 18.21 -4.89
C TYR A 346 -15.04 18.93 -3.55
N PHE A 347 -16.16 19.40 -3.00
CA PHE A 347 -16.27 19.93 -1.64
C PHE A 347 -16.93 18.92 -0.73
N LEU A 348 -16.56 18.94 0.55
CA LEU A 348 -17.28 18.20 1.57
C LEU A 348 -18.56 18.97 1.92
N GLU A 349 -19.71 18.32 1.79
CA GLU A 349 -21.00 18.92 2.15
C GLU A 349 -21.47 18.47 3.53
N ARG A 350 -21.42 17.15 3.76
CA ARG A 350 -21.95 16.58 4.99
C ARG A 350 -21.28 15.26 5.31
N TRP A 351 -21.01 15.06 6.60
CA TRP A 351 -20.68 13.77 7.17
C TRP A 351 -21.70 13.41 8.23
N GLU A 352 -22.30 12.24 8.10
CA GLU A 352 -23.14 11.61 9.12
C GLU A 352 -22.42 10.34 9.60
N PRO A 353 -21.73 10.39 10.75
CA PRO A 353 -20.90 9.28 11.22
C PRO A 353 -21.64 7.94 11.27
N GLY A 354 -21.01 6.92 10.70
CA GLY A 354 -21.53 5.56 10.56
C GLY A 354 -22.63 5.39 9.51
N ALA A 355 -23.02 6.45 8.80
CA ALA A 355 -24.05 6.41 7.76
C ALA A 355 -23.52 6.79 6.38
N PHE A 356 -23.11 8.04 6.17
CA PHE A 356 -22.64 8.49 4.86
C PHE A 356 -21.75 9.74 4.90
N LEU A 357 -21.01 9.95 3.81
CA LEU A 357 -20.28 11.18 3.50
C LEU A 357 -20.73 11.69 2.12
N ASP A 358 -21.15 12.95 2.07
CA ASP A 358 -21.68 13.62 0.88
C ASP A 358 -20.74 14.74 0.43
N THR A 359 -20.59 14.88 -0.87
CA THR A 359 -19.71 15.85 -1.52
C THR A 359 -20.42 16.54 -2.67
N SER A 360 -20.02 17.76 -3.02
CA SER A 360 -20.53 18.46 -4.20
C SER A 360 -19.39 18.79 -5.16
N ALA A 361 -19.69 18.87 -6.45
CA ALA A 361 -18.71 19.26 -7.46
C ALA A 361 -18.25 20.71 -7.25
N ASN A 362 -16.95 20.96 -7.40
CA ASN A 362 -16.40 22.30 -7.50
C ASN A 362 -16.53 22.80 -8.96
N PRO A 363 -17.43 23.77 -9.26
CA PRO A 363 -17.57 24.30 -10.61
C PRO A 363 -16.40 25.19 -11.05
N GLY A 364 -15.51 25.57 -10.12
CA GLY A 364 -14.30 26.34 -10.36
C GLY A 364 -13.04 25.47 -10.39
N TYR A 365 -13.17 24.14 -10.54
CA TYR A 365 -12.01 23.26 -10.54
C TYR A 365 -11.09 23.56 -11.73
N PHE A 366 -9.83 23.88 -11.44
CA PHE A 366 -8.88 24.45 -12.39
C PHE A 366 -8.47 23.50 -13.54
N LEU A 367 -8.59 22.18 -13.36
CA LEU A 367 -8.33 21.19 -14.42
C LEU A 367 -9.58 20.76 -15.17
N GLN A 368 -10.74 21.39 -14.93
CA GLN A 368 -11.98 20.99 -15.58
C GLN A 368 -11.87 21.07 -17.11
N GLY A 369 -12.15 19.96 -17.78
CA GLY A 369 -12.10 19.85 -19.23
C GLY A 369 -10.68 19.67 -19.81
N LEU A 370 -9.65 19.58 -18.97
CA LEU A 370 -8.31 19.19 -19.42
C LEU A 370 -8.38 17.77 -20.00
N THR A 371 -7.89 17.57 -21.22
CA THR A 371 -7.78 16.22 -21.81
C THR A 371 -6.37 15.69 -21.67
N ILE A 372 -6.21 14.48 -21.14
CA ILE A 372 -4.96 13.76 -20.95
C ILE A 372 -4.91 12.56 -21.90
N GLU A 373 -4.00 12.60 -22.87
CA GLU A 373 -3.63 11.45 -23.71
C GLU A 373 -2.55 10.65 -22.99
N GLN A 374 -2.81 9.38 -22.67
CA GLN A 374 -1.81 8.46 -22.11
C GLN A 374 -1.28 7.52 -23.19
N PHE A 375 0.02 7.33 -23.23
CA PHE A 375 0.72 6.50 -24.21
C PHE A 375 1.19 5.20 -23.58
N ALA A 376 1.21 4.13 -24.37
CA ALA A 376 1.59 2.78 -23.92
C ALA A 376 2.98 2.71 -23.27
N ASN A 377 3.86 3.65 -23.58
CA ASN A 377 5.22 3.71 -23.07
C ASN A 377 5.37 4.49 -21.74
N GLY A 378 4.28 4.90 -21.08
CA GLY A 378 4.36 5.73 -19.88
C GLY A 378 4.15 7.21 -20.12
N ALA A 379 4.39 7.69 -21.34
CA ALA A 379 4.27 9.11 -21.59
C ALA A 379 2.81 9.57 -21.49
N TYR A 380 2.63 10.84 -21.17
CA TYR A 380 1.33 11.48 -21.36
C TYR A 380 1.53 12.87 -21.97
N ARG A 381 0.48 13.35 -22.62
CA ARG A 381 0.36 14.72 -23.10
C ARG A 381 -1.02 15.26 -22.73
N ASP A 382 -1.11 16.48 -22.23
CA ASP A 382 -2.40 17.13 -22.03
C ASP A 382 -2.71 18.22 -23.09
N SER A 383 -3.96 18.70 -23.06
CA SER A 383 -4.45 19.78 -23.90
C SER A 383 -3.81 21.15 -23.62
N GLU A 384 -3.15 21.32 -22.47
CA GLU A 384 -2.36 22.52 -22.16
C GLU A 384 -0.93 22.45 -22.77
N GLY A 385 -0.55 21.29 -23.33
CA GLY A 385 0.73 21.06 -23.98
C GLY A 385 1.81 20.55 -23.03
N VAL A 386 1.48 20.23 -21.78
CA VAL A 386 2.38 19.55 -20.86
C VAL A 386 2.63 18.15 -21.37
N THR A 387 3.88 17.72 -21.30
CA THR A 387 4.30 16.39 -21.70
C THR A 387 5.21 15.80 -20.63
N VAL A 388 4.92 14.58 -20.19
CA VAL A 388 5.81 13.78 -19.35
C VAL A 388 6.27 12.57 -20.17
N GLY A 389 7.57 12.29 -20.16
CA GLY A 389 8.17 11.25 -21.00
C GLY A 389 8.23 11.64 -22.48
N GLN A 390 8.26 10.65 -23.37
CA GLN A 390 8.26 10.83 -24.82
C GLN A 390 6.93 10.32 -25.40
N PRO A 391 5.99 11.18 -25.83
CA PRO A 391 4.64 10.80 -26.27
C PRO A 391 4.68 10.19 -27.68
N GLU A 392 5.28 9.02 -27.76
CA GLU A 392 5.48 8.24 -28.97
C GLU A 392 4.76 6.89 -28.84
N GLY A 393 4.27 6.37 -29.96
CA GLY A 393 3.56 5.09 -30.00
C GLY A 393 2.05 5.23 -29.82
N GLU A 394 1.42 4.14 -29.36
CA GLU A 394 -0.03 4.03 -29.24
C GLU A 394 -0.56 4.78 -28.01
N THR A 395 -1.59 5.61 -28.23
CA THR A 395 -2.40 6.18 -27.16
C THR A 395 -3.33 5.10 -26.60
N ILE A 396 -3.18 4.77 -25.32
CA ILE A 396 -3.99 3.73 -24.64
C ILE A 396 -5.26 4.29 -24.01
N SER A 397 -5.28 5.59 -23.70
CA SER A 397 -6.46 6.26 -23.18
C SER A 397 -6.42 7.76 -23.46
N VAL A 398 -7.60 8.36 -23.58
CA VAL A 398 -7.79 9.81 -23.55
C VAL A 398 -8.81 10.08 -22.47
N ILE A 399 -8.40 10.79 -21.42
CA ILE A 399 -9.21 11.08 -20.24
C ILE A 399 -9.54 12.57 -20.25
N GLU A 400 -10.79 12.93 -20.06
CA GLU A 400 -11.18 14.31 -19.77
C GLU A 400 -11.31 14.47 -18.26
N THR A 401 -10.62 15.44 -17.69
CA THR A 401 -10.61 15.71 -16.26
C THR A 401 -11.92 16.37 -15.82
N GLY A 402 -12.57 15.76 -14.82
CA GLY A 402 -13.82 16.21 -14.22
C GLY A 402 -13.64 17.31 -13.17
N PRO A 403 -14.68 17.65 -12.38
CA PRO A 403 -15.73 16.74 -11.93
C PRO A 403 -16.83 16.48 -12.97
N HIS A 404 -17.22 15.21 -13.12
CA HIS A 404 -18.26 14.76 -14.06
C HIS A 404 -19.59 14.41 -13.35
N ALA A 405 -19.54 14.13 -12.05
CA ALA A 405 -20.72 14.02 -11.20
C ALA A 405 -20.92 15.35 -10.47
N GLU A 406 -22.17 15.78 -10.31
CA GLU A 406 -22.56 16.93 -9.47
C GLU A 406 -22.31 16.67 -7.98
N SER A 407 -22.36 15.41 -7.54
CA SER A 407 -22.01 14.98 -6.19
C SER A 407 -21.54 13.53 -6.15
N VAL A 408 -20.75 13.20 -5.12
CA VAL A 408 -20.40 11.81 -4.78
C VAL A 408 -20.86 11.54 -3.35
N VAL A 409 -21.65 10.47 -3.17
CA VAL A 409 -22.16 10.04 -1.87
C VAL A 409 -21.56 8.69 -1.51
N TYR A 410 -20.80 8.63 -0.43
CA TYR A 410 -20.25 7.42 0.14
C TYR A 410 -21.19 6.90 1.23
N THR A 411 -21.78 5.71 1.05
CA THR A 411 -22.67 5.07 2.02
C THR A 411 -21.94 3.91 2.71
N ILE A 412 -21.98 3.88 4.03
CA ILE A 412 -21.26 2.90 4.85
C ILE A 412 -22.11 1.65 5.05
N TYR A 413 -21.56 0.48 4.71
CA TYR A 413 -22.20 -0.82 4.90
C TYR A 413 -21.37 -1.70 5.83
N GLY A 414 -22.03 -2.32 6.81
CA GLY A 414 -21.37 -3.23 7.76
C GLY A 414 -20.99 -4.61 7.20
N SER A 415 -21.32 -4.93 5.94
CA SER A 415 -20.93 -6.20 5.30
C SER A 415 -20.92 -6.13 3.78
N GLN A 416 -20.12 -7.00 3.15
CA GLN A 416 -20.07 -7.15 1.68
C GLN A 416 -21.44 -7.56 1.11
N ASP A 417 -22.15 -8.47 1.75
CA ASP A 417 -23.48 -8.91 1.28
C ASP A 417 -24.50 -7.77 1.23
N ALA A 418 -24.48 -6.89 2.23
CA ALA A 418 -25.37 -5.72 2.28
C ALA A 418 -25.04 -4.73 1.16
N ALA A 419 -23.76 -4.41 0.97
CA ALA A 419 -23.32 -3.51 -0.10
C ALA A 419 -23.64 -4.06 -1.50
N ILE A 420 -23.46 -5.36 -1.73
CA ILE A 420 -23.80 -6.00 -3.01
C ILE A 420 -25.31 -6.05 -3.22
N LEU A 421 -26.11 -6.24 -2.16
CA LEU A 421 -27.58 -6.15 -2.28
C LEU A 421 -28.01 -4.72 -2.66
N ALA A 422 -27.39 -3.70 -2.06
CA ALA A 422 -27.61 -2.30 -2.40
C ALA A 422 -27.20 -1.98 -3.85
N LEU A 423 -26.09 -2.55 -4.32
CA LEU A 423 -25.67 -2.44 -5.72
C LEU A 423 -26.69 -3.09 -6.66
N ARG A 424 -27.17 -4.30 -6.34
CA ARG A 424 -28.21 -5.01 -7.12
C ARG A 424 -29.54 -4.26 -7.17
N SER A 425 -29.91 -3.57 -6.10
CA SER A 425 -31.15 -2.78 -6.03
C SER A 425 -31.03 -1.42 -6.72
N GLY A 426 -29.82 -1.01 -7.11
CA GLY A 426 -29.53 0.32 -7.65
C GLY A 426 -29.52 1.42 -6.58
N GLU A 427 -29.38 1.07 -5.30
CA GLU A 427 -29.20 2.01 -4.19
C GLU A 427 -27.83 2.69 -4.25
N VAL A 428 -26.79 1.93 -4.61
CA VAL A 428 -25.45 2.45 -4.95
C VAL A 428 -25.10 2.08 -6.38
N ASP A 429 -24.22 2.87 -6.99
CA ASP A 429 -23.76 2.71 -8.38
C ASP A 429 -22.41 1.96 -8.46
N PHE A 430 -21.64 1.99 -7.37
CA PHE A 430 -20.36 1.32 -7.24
C PHE A 430 -20.16 0.82 -5.80
N VAL A 431 -19.40 -0.25 -5.62
CA VAL A 431 -18.96 -0.71 -4.30
C VAL A 431 -17.44 -0.71 -4.30
N LEU A 432 -16.85 0.20 -3.52
CA LEU A 432 -15.40 0.30 -3.36
C LEU A 432 -14.94 -0.78 -2.37
N ASN A 433 -14.26 -1.80 -2.88
CA ASN A 433 -13.81 -2.94 -2.08
C ASN A 433 -12.33 -3.23 -2.32
N SER A 434 -11.46 -2.42 -1.70
CA SER A 434 -10.00 -2.53 -1.85
C SER A 434 -9.41 -3.86 -1.38
N LEU A 435 -10.11 -4.57 -0.48
CA LEU A 435 -9.70 -5.88 0.03
C LEU A 435 -10.12 -7.05 -0.87
N GLY A 436 -10.86 -6.77 -1.94
CA GLY A 436 -11.35 -7.75 -2.90
C GLY A 436 -12.61 -8.50 -2.44
N LEU A 437 -13.17 -9.28 -3.36
CA LEU A 437 -14.36 -10.09 -3.14
C LEU A 437 -13.97 -11.53 -2.81
N GLN A 438 -14.75 -12.17 -1.93
CA GLN A 438 -14.66 -13.62 -1.78
C GLN A 438 -14.96 -14.31 -3.12
N ARG A 439 -14.21 -15.37 -3.46
CA ARG A 439 -14.31 -16.06 -4.76
C ARG A 439 -15.75 -16.45 -5.12
N GLY A 440 -16.47 -17.08 -4.20
CA GLY A 440 -17.86 -17.51 -4.45
C GLY A 440 -18.81 -16.34 -4.71
N LEU A 441 -18.64 -15.23 -3.99
CA LEU A 441 -19.40 -14.00 -4.21
C LEU A 441 -19.03 -13.35 -5.55
N ALA A 442 -17.74 -13.31 -5.90
CA ALA A 442 -17.28 -12.81 -7.20
C ALA A 442 -17.85 -13.64 -8.36
N GLU A 443 -17.82 -14.98 -8.26
CA GLU A 443 -18.43 -15.88 -9.25
C GLU A 443 -19.95 -15.67 -9.37
N GLN A 444 -20.63 -15.43 -8.25
CA GLN A 444 -22.07 -15.10 -8.27
C GLN A 444 -22.34 -13.76 -8.99
N ILE A 445 -21.52 -12.73 -8.74
CA ILE A 445 -21.68 -11.40 -9.34
C ILE A 445 -21.33 -11.42 -10.83
N ARG A 446 -20.28 -12.14 -11.25
CA ARG A 446 -19.90 -12.27 -12.67
C ARG A 446 -21.02 -12.91 -13.53
N ASN A 447 -21.90 -13.68 -12.92
CA ASN A 447 -23.06 -14.28 -13.59
C ASN A 447 -24.31 -13.36 -13.61
N ASP A 448 -24.27 -12.22 -12.92
CA ASP A 448 -25.36 -11.24 -12.90
C ASP A 448 -25.26 -10.31 -14.12
N PRO A 449 -26.26 -10.30 -15.03
CA PRO A 449 -26.17 -9.50 -16.26
C PRO A 449 -26.23 -7.99 -16.03
N ASN A 450 -26.58 -7.54 -14.82
CA ASN A 450 -26.68 -6.11 -14.49
C ASN A 450 -25.45 -5.58 -13.76
N LEU A 451 -24.51 -6.46 -13.38
CA LEU A 451 -23.32 -6.09 -12.62
C LEU A 451 -22.05 -6.36 -13.41
N THR A 452 -21.05 -5.54 -13.17
CA THR A 452 -19.70 -5.74 -13.70
C THR A 452 -18.74 -5.88 -12.54
N VAL A 453 -17.93 -6.94 -12.57
CA VAL A 453 -16.78 -7.08 -11.67
C VAL A 453 -15.57 -6.48 -12.38
N ILE A 454 -15.01 -5.43 -11.81
CA ILE A 454 -13.73 -4.86 -12.22
C ILE A 454 -12.65 -5.52 -11.37
N GLU A 455 -11.66 -6.12 -12.03
CA GLU A 455 -10.53 -6.78 -11.39
C GLU A 455 -9.25 -6.22 -11.97
N ASN A 456 -8.34 -5.79 -11.10
CA ASN A 456 -7.03 -5.29 -11.47
C ASN A 456 -5.94 -5.99 -10.64
N PRO A 457 -4.75 -6.21 -11.21
CA PRO A 457 -3.60 -6.64 -10.42
C PRO A 457 -3.34 -5.66 -9.27
N SER A 458 -3.08 -6.19 -8.08
CA SER A 458 -2.73 -5.35 -6.93
C SER A 458 -1.26 -4.90 -7.02
N ASN A 459 -1.00 -3.63 -6.73
CA ASN A 459 0.36 -3.12 -6.51
C ASN A 459 0.84 -3.47 -5.09
N SER A 460 0.71 -4.75 -4.71
CA SER A 460 1.00 -5.26 -3.38
C SER A 460 1.61 -6.66 -3.47
N PHE A 461 2.04 -7.21 -2.34
CA PHE A 461 2.53 -8.58 -2.23
C PHE A 461 2.38 -9.07 -0.80
N ARG A 462 2.30 -10.40 -0.65
CA ARG A 462 2.39 -11.06 0.65
C ARG A 462 3.81 -11.61 0.82
N TYR A 463 4.36 -11.51 2.01
CA TYR A 463 5.73 -11.92 2.30
C TYR A 463 5.86 -12.53 3.69
N LEU A 464 6.90 -13.34 3.87
CA LEU A 464 7.43 -13.73 5.17
C LEU A 464 8.65 -12.85 5.44
N SER A 465 8.67 -12.15 6.58
CA SER A 465 9.77 -11.26 6.94
C SER A 465 10.73 -11.93 7.92
N PHE A 466 12.03 -11.77 7.69
CA PHE A 466 13.06 -12.21 8.61
C PHE A 466 13.44 -11.06 9.55
N ASN A 467 13.35 -11.26 10.86
CA ASN A 467 13.88 -10.29 11.82
C ASN A 467 15.41 -10.42 11.88
N ALA A 468 16.10 -9.73 10.97
CA ALA A 468 17.56 -9.80 10.84
C ALA A 468 18.34 -9.27 12.06
N ARG A 469 17.65 -8.83 13.12
CA ARG A 469 18.23 -8.50 14.44
C ARG A 469 18.35 -9.72 15.36
N ARG A 470 18.11 -10.93 14.85
CA ARG A 470 18.20 -12.20 15.59
C ARG A 470 18.95 -13.22 14.75
N ARG A 471 19.76 -14.06 15.39
CA ARG A 471 20.39 -15.21 14.71
C ARG A 471 19.37 -16.34 14.53
N PRO A 472 19.47 -17.13 13.45
CA PRO A 472 20.33 -16.97 12.27
C PRO A 472 19.69 -16.08 11.17
N MET A 473 18.62 -15.33 11.48
CA MET A 473 17.92 -14.49 10.49
C MET A 473 18.80 -13.35 9.92
N ASN A 474 19.89 -12.98 10.60
CA ASN A 474 20.91 -12.05 10.11
C ASN A 474 21.79 -12.65 8.99
N ASP A 475 21.88 -13.98 8.87
CA ASP A 475 22.62 -14.68 7.82
C ASP A 475 21.81 -14.78 6.51
N CYS A 476 22.39 -14.28 5.42
CA CYS A 476 21.77 -14.38 4.10
C CYS A 476 21.61 -15.82 3.60
N SER A 477 22.58 -16.71 3.83
CA SER A 477 22.53 -18.10 3.40
C SER A 477 21.39 -18.85 4.08
N PHE A 478 21.14 -18.58 5.36
CA PHE A 478 19.96 -19.09 6.07
C PHE A 478 18.66 -18.60 5.40
N ARG A 479 18.54 -17.29 5.14
CA ARG A 479 17.35 -16.72 4.45
C ARG A 479 17.15 -17.31 3.05
N GLN A 480 18.23 -17.53 2.29
CA GLN A 480 18.20 -18.15 0.97
C GLN A 480 17.74 -19.61 1.05
N ALA A 481 18.27 -20.39 2.01
CA ALA A 481 17.86 -21.77 2.21
C ALA A 481 16.36 -21.88 2.56
N VAL A 482 15.87 -21.06 3.49
CA VAL A 482 14.43 -21.00 3.81
C VAL A 482 13.60 -20.58 2.59
N SER A 483 14.05 -19.57 1.83
CA SER A 483 13.36 -19.11 0.62
C SER A 483 13.30 -20.19 -0.48
N ALA A 484 14.32 -21.04 -0.61
CA ALA A 484 14.36 -22.15 -1.57
C ALA A 484 13.38 -23.27 -1.20
N LEU A 485 13.22 -23.55 0.10
CA LEU A 485 12.27 -24.55 0.62
C LEU A 485 10.80 -24.17 0.38
N ILE A 486 10.49 -22.87 0.33
CA ILE A 486 9.13 -22.39 0.10
C ILE A 486 8.76 -22.55 -1.38
N ASP A 487 7.91 -23.53 -1.65
CA ASP A 487 7.29 -23.76 -2.95
C ASP A 487 6.14 -22.75 -3.15
N ARG A 488 6.50 -21.59 -3.71
CA ARG A 488 5.57 -20.47 -3.93
C ARG A 488 4.44 -20.88 -4.87
N GLU A 489 4.74 -21.62 -5.93
CA GLU A 489 3.74 -22.12 -6.88
C GLU A 489 2.75 -23.07 -6.20
N PHE A 490 3.23 -24.03 -5.40
CA PHE A 490 2.34 -24.90 -4.63
C PHE A 490 1.44 -24.11 -3.67
N VAL A 491 2.00 -23.12 -2.95
CA VAL A 491 1.21 -22.27 -2.07
C VAL A 491 0.13 -21.51 -2.86
N THR A 492 0.49 -20.88 -3.97
CA THR A 492 -0.45 -20.03 -4.70
C THR A 492 -1.48 -20.80 -5.52
N GLU A 493 -1.08 -21.90 -6.15
CA GLU A 493 -1.94 -22.68 -7.04
C GLU A 493 -2.77 -23.73 -6.31
N VAL A 494 -2.18 -24.41 -5.32
CA VAL A 494 -2.85 -25.52 -4.61
C VAL A 494 -3.52 -25.04 -3.33
N ILE A 495 -2.78 -24.36 -2.45
CA ILE A 495 -3.31 -23.91 -1.15
C ILE A 495 -4.28 -22.74 -1.33
N LEU A 496 -3.87 -21.73 -2.10
CA LEU A 496 -4.69 -20.54 -2.38
C LEU A 496 -5.58 -20.69 -3.61
N GLN A 497 -5.57 -21.84 -4.28
CA GLN A 497 -6.46 -22.17 -5.41
C GLN A 497 -6.45 -21.12 -6.54
N GLY A 498 -5.30 -20.50 -6.79
CA GLY A 498 -5.12 -19.46 -7.81
C GLY A 498 -5.57 -18.06 -7.38
N ALA A 499 -5.94 -17.84 -6.11
CA ALA A 499 -6.30 -16.52 -5.58
C ALA A 499 -5.09 -15.57 -5.45
N ALA A 500 -3.87 -16.09 -5.62
CA ALA A 500 -2.63 -15.33 -5.72
C ALA A 500 -1.74 -16.00 -6.78
N PHE A 501 -0.67 -15.32 -7.17
CA PHE A 501 0.36 -15.86 -8.06
C PHE A 501 1.74 -15.77 -7.39
N ALA A 502 2.63 -16.69 -7.74
CA ALA A 502 3.98 -16.73 -7.19
C ALA A 502 4.77 -15.49 -7.61
N LYS A 503 5.44 -14.85 -6.65
CA LYS A 503 6.23 -13.62 -6.87
C LYS A 503 7.67 -13.80 -6.39
N TYR A 504 8.62 -13.37 -7.21
CA TYR A 504 10.07 -13.45 -6.93
C TYR A 504 10.77 -12.08 -6.88
N SER A 505 10.06 -11.01 -7.21
CA SER A 505 10.52 -9.62 -7.11
C SER A 505 9.73 -8.85 -6.06
N TYR A 506 10.31 -7.77 -5.52
CA TYR A 506 9.61 -6.88 -4.61
C TYR A 506 8.57 -6.01 -5.35
N ILE A 507 8.91 -5.59 -6.58
CA ILE A 507 8.03 -4.78 -7.43
C ILE A 507 7.02 -5.68 -8.14
N ALA A 508 5.74 -5.29 -8.14
CA ALA A 508 4.68 -6.03 -8.84
C ALA A 508 4.83 -5.90 -10.36
N GLU A 509 4.51 -6.96 -11.10
CA GLU A 509 4.68 -6.98 -12.56
C GLU A 509 3.82 -5.93 -13.28
N GLY A 510 2.69 -5.56 -12.67
CA GLY A 510 1.83 -4.47 -13.16
C GLY A 510 2.49 -3.09 -13.10
N ASN A 511 3.55 -2.92 -12.30
CA ASN A 511 4.35 -1.69 -12.29
C ASN A 511 5.45 -1.77 -13.36
N THR A 512 5.04 -1.71 -14.63
CA THR A 512 5.90 -1.98 -15.80
C THR A 512 7.11 -1.06 -15.91
N ASN A 513 7.06 0.15 -15.34
CA ASN A 513 8.17 1.10 -15.36
C ASN A 513 9.32 0.70 -14.42
N TRP A 514 9.00 0.09 -13.28
CA TRP A 514 9.98 -0.24 -12.24
C TRP A 514 10.19 -1.75 -12.07
N TYR A 515 9.34 -2.58 -12.68
CA TYR A 515 9.46 -4.02 -12.62
C TYR A 515 10.69 -4.51 -13.40
N TYR A 516 11.51 -5.31 -12.73
CA TYR A 516 12.65 -5.99 -13.32
C TYR A 516 12.42 -7.50 -13.19
N SER A 517 12.20 -8.18 -14.33
CA SER A 517 11.91 -9.61 -14.38
C SER A 517 13.16 -10.48 -14.35
N ASP A 518 14.32 -9.91 -14.70
CA ASP A 518 15.62 -10.58 -14.72
C ASP A 518 16.23 -10.64 -13.30
N VAL A 519 15.45 -11.18 -12.37
CA VAL A 519 15.87 -11.47 -11.00
C VAL A 519 16.04 -12.96 -10.81
N LEU A 520 16.77 -13.33 -9.77
CA LEU A 520 16.93 -14.72 -9.39
C LEU A 520 15.62 -15.29 -8.85
N ASN A 521 15.10 -16.32 -9.52
CA ASN A 521 13.90 -17.03 -9.06
C ASN A 521 14.32 -18.29 -8.27
N LEU A 522 14.83 -18.07 -7.05
CA LEU A 522 15.39 -19.14 -6.23
C LEU A 522 14.37 -20.25 -5.94
N GLY A 523 14.69 -21.46 -6.40
CA GLY A 523 13.86 -22.65 -6.24
C GLY A 523 12.74 -22.80 -7.29
N GLN A 524 12.52 -21.83 -8.18
CA GLN A 524 11.45 -21.90 -9.18
C GLN A 524 11.62 -23.12 -10.10
N GLY A 525 10.55 -23.89 -10.25
CA GLY A 525 10.51 -25.09 -11.09
C GLY A 525 11.14 -26.34 -10.46
N LEU A 526 11.75 -26.22 -9.27
CA LEU A 526 12.30 -27.37 -8.56
C LEU A 526 11.22 -28.18 -7.85
N GLY A 527 11.36 -29.49 -7.89
CA GLY A 527 10.57 -30.40 -7.06
C GLY A 527 10.96 -30.30 -5.58
N ARG A 528 10.11 -30.82 -4.70
CA ARG A 528 10.31 -30.75 -3.24
C ARG A 528 11.66 -31.33 -2.77
N GLN A 529 12.10 -32.43 -3.38
CA GLN A 529 13.39 -33.05 -3.07
C GLN A 529 14.57 -32.18 -3.48
N ASP A 530 14.52 -31.60 -4.68
CA ASP A 530 15.58 -30.73 -5.19
C ASP A 530 15.65 -29.42 -4.41
N ARG A 531 14.50 -28.89 -3.94
CA ARG A 531 14.46 -27.73 -3.03
C ARG A 531 15.12 -28.03 -1.69
N LEU A 532 14.88 -29.20 -1.11
CA LEU A 532 15.54 -29.61 0.13
C LEU A 532 17.05 -29.78 -0.09
N ALA A 533 17.45 -30.44 -1.17
CA ALA A 533 18.86 -30.62 -1.51
C ALA A 533 19.57 -29.27 -1.71
N LEU A 534 18.91 -28.32 -2.40
CA LEU A 534 19.39 -26.95 -2.60
C LEU A 534 19.57 -26.22 -1.25
N ALA A 535 18.56 -26.27 -0.38
CA ALA A 535 18.63 -25.62 0.93
C ALA A 535 19.75 -26.21 1.81
N ILE A 536 19.89 -27.54 1.84
CA ILE A 536 20.99 -28.22 2.53
C ILE A 536 22.34 -27.74 1.98
N ALA A 537 22.50 -27.71 0.66
CA ALA A 537 23.76 -27.30 0.03
C ALA A 537 24.13 -25.84 0.36
N ILE A 538 23.15 -24.92 0.36
CA ILE A 538 23.36 -23.52 0.76
C ILE A 538 23.80 -23.44 2.22
N LEU A 539 23.13 -24.16 3.11
CA LEU A 539 23.45 -24.18 4.55
C LEU A 539 24.85 -24.77 4.80
N GLU A 540 25.20 -25.89 4.16
CA GLU A 540 26.54 -26.50 4.30
C GLU A 540 27.66 -25.58 3.82
N GLN A 541 27.44 -24.87 2.70
CA GLN A 541 28.41 -23.92 2.18
C GLN A 541 28.64 -22.75 3.15
N ALA A 542 27.61 -22.37 3.89
CA ALA A 542 27.68 -21.36 4.95
C ALA A 542 28.25 -21.90 6.28
N GLY A 543 28.55 -23.20 6.37
CA GLY A 543 29.14 -23.82 7.56
C GLY A 543 28.12 -24.30 8.58
N TYR A 544 26.82 -24.33 8.25
CA TYR A 544 25.83 -24.98 9.08
C TYR A 544 26.01 -26.49 9.04
N THR A 545 25.69 -27.13 10.15
CA THR A 545 25.70 -28.58 10.31
C THR A 545 24.42 -29.04 10.99
N TRP A 546 24.27 -30.35 11.22
CA TRP A 546 23.13 -30.92 11.92
C TRP A 546 23.62 -31.71 13.12
N GLU A 547 22.86 -31.69 14.21
CA GLU A 547 23.12 -32.53 15.37
C GLU A 547 23.28 -34.00 14.93
N ASN A 548 24.31 -34.65 15.46
CA ASN A 548 24.68 -36.03 15.12
C ASN A 548 25.00 -36.28 13.63
N ASP A 549 25.24 -35.22 12.84
CA ASP A 549 25.40 -35.29 11.38
C ASP A 549 24.16 -35.85 10.65
N GLU A 550 22.98 -35.77 11.27
CA GLU A 550 21.73 -36.29 10.73
C GLU A 550 21.00 -35.21 9.92
N LYS A 551 21.17 -35.21 8.59
CA LYS A 551 20.48 -34.26 7.69
C LYS A 551 19.01 -34.65 7.49
N PRO A 552 18.12 -33.67 7.24
CA PRO A 552 16.77 -33.96 6.78
C PRO A 552 16.82 -34.64 5.40
N THR A 553 15.93 -35.61 5.20
CA THR A 553 15.79 -36.35 3.93
C THR A 553 14.32 -36.44 3.51
N PHE A 554 14.01 -37.15 2.44
CA PHE A 554 12.65 -37.59 2.14
C PHE A 554 12.46 -39.06 2.51
N ASP A 555 11.21 -39.45 2.73
CA ASP A 555 10.84 -40.86 2.80
C ASP A 555 11.13 -41.59 1.48
N VAL A 556 11.11 -42.93 1.53
CA VAL A 556 11.42 -43.78 0.38
C VAL A 556 10.47 -43.59 -0.81
N GLU A 557 9.30 -43.02 -0.57
CA GLU A 557 8.29 -42.74 -1.60
C GLU A 557 8.41 -41.30 -2.14
N GLY A 558 9.22 -40.46 -1.50
CA GLY A 558 9.38 -39.05 -1.83
C GLY A 558 8.23 -38.14 -1.37
N ASN A 559 7.36 -38.63 -0.50
CA ASN A 559 6.10 -37.97 -0.16
C ASN A 559 6.23 -36.98 1.00
N SER A 560 7.05 -37.31 1.99
CA SER A 560 7.22 -36.54 3.22
C SER A 560 8.69 -36.32 3.57
N VAL A 561 8.99 -35.20 4.22
CA VAL A 561 10.31 -34.93 4.79
C VAL A 561 10.50 -35.77 6.06
N ILE A 562 11.60 -36.50 6.13
CA ILE A 562 12.11 -37.11 7.36
C ILE A 562 13.00 -36.06 8.02
N ALA A 563 12.63 -35.64 9.24
CA ALA A 563 13.43 -34.68 10.00
C ALA A 563 14.81 -35.24 10.32
N GLY A 564 15.83 -34.38 10.20
CA GLY A 564 17.18 -34.64 10.69
C GLY A 564 17.33 -34.23 12.17
N GLY A 565 18.57 -34.18 12.64
CA GLY A 565 18.95 -33.53 13.89
C GLY A 565 18.73 -32.01 13.85
N GLY A 566 18.79 -31.35 15.00
CA GLY A 566 18.69 -29.89 15.09
C GLY A 566 19.76 -29.19 14.25
N LEU A 567 19.43 -28.05 13.65
CA LEU A 567 20.39 -27.28 12.87
C LEU A 567 21.42 -26.65 13.82
N ILE A 568 22.70 -26.75 13.49
CA ILE A 568 23.81 -26.14 14.23
C ILE A 568 24.40 -25.02 13.37
N MET A 569 24.46 -23.82 13.95
CA MET A 569 25.00 -22.62 13.30
C MET A 569 26.52 -22.69 13.12
N PRO A 570 27.12 -21.86 12.23
CA PRO A 570 28.56 -21.90 11.95
C PRO A 570 29.47 -21.65 13.16
N ASP A 571 28.96 -20.98 14.21
CA ASP A 571 29.67 -20.76 15.48
C ASP A 571 29.58 -21.96 16.44
N GLY A 572 28.93 -23.05 16.02
CA GLY A 572 28.74 -24.29 16.79
C GLY A 572 27.58 -24.25 17.78
N THR A 573 26.80 -23.16 17.81
CA THR A 573 25.61 -23.07 18.66
C THR A 573 24.37 -23.64 17.96
N PRO A 574 23.43 -24.27 18.69
CA PRO A 574 22.18 -24.73 18.09
C PRO A 574 21.34 -23.57 17.57
N ASP A 575 20.69 -23.78 16.43
CA ASP A 575 19.64 -22.88 15.93
C ASP A 575 18.50 -22.82 16.95
N PRO A 576 18.14 -21.63 17.48
CA PRO A 576 17.07 -21.52 18.45
C PRO A 576 15.71 -21.83 17.84
N GLU A 577 14.73 -22.09 18.71
CA GLU A 577 13.34 -22.21 18.26
C GLU A 577 12.82 -20.87 17.72
N HIS A 578 12.24 -20.91 16.52
CA HIS A 578 11.68 -19.74 15.84
C HIS A 578 10.17 -19.73 15.93
N GLN A 579 9.61 -18.57 16.30
CA GLN A 579 8.18 -18.33 16.25
C GLN A 579 7.81 -17.64 14.94
N ILE A 580 6.89 -18.24 14.18
CA ILE A 580 6.26 -17.61 13.03
C ILE A 580 5.03 -16.86 13.54
N TRP A 581 5.09 -15.54 13.45
CA TRP A 581 3.97 -14.68 13.78
C TRP A 581 3.06 -14.57 12.56
N ALA A 582 1.84 -15.08 12.68
CA ALA A 582 0.78 -14.76 11.73
C ALA A 582 0.15 -13.42 12.15
N PRO A 583 -0.19 -12.54 11.19
CA PRO A 583 -0.89 -11.29 11.46
C PRO A 583 -2.28 -11.50 12.08
#